data_AF-A0A951FEC4-F1
#
_entry.id   AF-A0A951FEC4-F1
#
_cell.length_a   1.000
_cell.length_b   1.000
_cell.length_c   1.000
_cell.angle_alpha   90.00
_cell.angle_beta   90.00
_cell.angle_gamma   90.00
#
_symmetry.space_group_name_H-M   'P 1'
#
loop_
_entity.id
_entity.type
_entity.pdbx_description
1 polymer ?
#
loop_
_entity_poly.entity_id
_entity_poly.type
_entity_poly.pdbx_seq_one_letter_code
_entity_poly.pdbx_strand_id
1 'polypeptide(L)'
;TGDDANLARYGVQISSYDATLGHNVPRVFNDFFAQRGQIYEGGYRQGQVIDAIFAVGLPVSEPYWSRVNVGGVERDVLMQAFQRRVLTYTPSNPSGFQVEMGNVGQHYLRWRYGR
;
A
#
# COMPACT_ATOMS: atom_id res chain seq x y z
N THR A 1 11.55 11.05 -7.61
CA THR A 1 11.84 10.10 -8.70
C THR A 1 12.23 8.79 -8.06
N GLY A 2 11.43 7.74 -8.29
CA GLY A 2 11.39 6.50 -7.51
C GLY A 2 12.40 5.43 -7.91
N ASP A 3 13.48 5.80 -8.60
CA ASP A 3 14.46 4.86 -9.17
C ASP A 3 15.69 4.72 -8.29
N ASP A 4 15.52 4.23 -7.07
CA ASP A 4 16.66 3.78 -6.26
C ASP A 4 16.96 2.32 -6.63
N ALA A 5 18.07 2.08 -7.32
CA ALA A 5 18.44 0.77 -7.88
C ALA A 5 18.49 -0.35 -6.81
N ASN A 6 18.75 0.02 -5.55
CA ASN A 6 18.71 -0.92 -4.43
C ASN A 6 17.31 -1.46 -4.12
N LEU A 7 16.25 -0.74 -4.48
CA LEU A 7 14.86 -1.09 -4.18
C LEU A 7 14.21 -1.90 -5.32
N ALA A 8 14.83 -1.89 -6.51
CA ALA A 8 14.50 -2.81 -7.60
C ALA A 8 14.64 -4.28 -7.17
N ARG A 9 15.47 -4.58 -6.15
CA ARG A 9 15.62 -5.92 -5.57
C ARG A 9 14.30 -6.50 -5.03
N TYR A 10 13.36 -5.64 -4.64
CA TYR A 10 12.05 -6.06 -4.15
C TYR A 10 11.08 -6.42 -5.28
N GLY A 11 11.44 -6.19 -6.54
CA GLY A 11 10.66 -6.61 -7.70
C GLY A 11 9.26 -6.01 -7.77
N VAL A 12 9.03 -4.87 -7.10
CA VAL A 12 7.73 -4.19 -7.14
C VAL A 12 7.51 -3.62 -8.53
N GLN A 13 6.46 -4.09 -9.19
CA GLN A 13 6.07 -3.67 -10.54
C GLN A 13 4.84 -2.76 -10.46
N ILE A 14 4.79 -1.74 -11.31
CA ILE A 14 3.53 -1.06 -11.62
C ILE A 14 2.63 -2.01 -12.39
N SER A 15 1.35 -2.06 -12.03
CA SER A 15 0.39 -2.98 -12.67
C SER A 15 -0.87 -2.30 -13.20
N SER A 16 -1.19 -1.09 -12.71
CA SER A 16 -2.26 -0.27 -13.28
C SER A 16 -1.94 1.21 -13.16
N TYR A 17 -2.69 2.01 -13.91
CA TYR A 17 -2.64 3.47 -13.92
C TYR A 17 -4.05 4.01 -13.75
N ASP A 18 -4.26 4.88 -12.76
CA ASP A 18 -5.50 5.64 -12.63
C ASP A 18 -5.43 6.87 -13.55
N ALA A 19 -6.28 6.90 -14.58
CA ALA A 19 -6.35 8.02 -15.51
C ALA A 19 -7.07 9.25 -14.93
N THR A 20 -7.81 9.10 -13.81
CA THR A 20 -8.60 10.18 -13.22
C THR A 20 -7.72 11.21 -12.52
N LEU A 21 -6.83 10.74 -11.66
CA LEU A 21 -5.87 11.57 -10.91
C LEU A 21 -4.44 11.42 -11.44
N GLY A 22 -4.22 10.50 -12.37
CA GLY A 22 -2.99 10.39 -13.14
C GLY A 22 -1.86 9.67 -12.41
N HIS A 23 -2.19 8.66 -11.59
CA HIS A 23 -1.23 8.00 -10.71
C HIS A 23 -1.09 6.49 -10.95
N ASN A 24 0.14 5.99 -10.87
CA ASN A 24 0.42 4.56 -10.99
C ASN A 24 0.08 3.80 -9.71
N VAL A 25 -0.36 2.55 -9.83
CA VAL A 25 -0.58 1.65 -8.69
C VAL A 25 0.29 0.38 -8.81
N PRO A 26 1.15 0.11 -7.80
CA PRO A 26 1.93 -1.11 -7.69
C PRO A 26 1.07 -2.38 -7.65
N ARG A 27 1.60 -3.46 -8.23
CA ARG A 27 1.00 -4.81 -8.22
C ARG A 27 0.68 -5.27 -6.80
N VAL A 28 1.58 -5.04 -5.84
CA VAL A 28 1.38 -5.45 -4.45
C VAL A 28 0.11 -4.86 -3.81
N PHE A 29 -0.30 -3.64 -4.18
CA PHE A 29 -1.54 -3.04 -3.68
C PHE A 29 -2.76 -3.55 -4.45
N ASN A 30 -2.65 -3.73 -5.76
CA ASN A 30 -3.73 -4.32 -6.56
C ASN A 30 -4.04 -5.77 -6.13
N ASP A 31 -3.01 -6.58 -5.91
CA ASP A 31 -3.15 -7.97 -5.43
C ASP A 31 -3.79 -8.01 -4.03
N PHE A 32 -3.46 -7.04 -3.17
CA PHE A 32 -4.08 -6.88 -1.86
C PHE A 32 -5.59 -6.61 -1.97
N PHE A 33 -6.02 -5.75 -2.89
CA PHE A 33 -7.45 -5.49 -3.13
C PHE A 33 -8.16 -6.63 -3.86
N ALA A 34 -7.44 -7.42 -4.65
CA ALA A 34 -7.98 -8.57 -5.38
C ALA A 34 -8.23 -9.79 -4.47
N GLN A 35 -7.92 -9.71 -3.18
CA GLN A 35 -8.16 -10.79 -2.24
C GLN A 35 -9.63 -11.22 -2.24
N ARG A 36 -9.82 -12.54 -2.26
CA ARG A 36 -11.13 -13.18 -2.19
C ARG A 36 -11.26 -14.01 -0.94
N GLY A 37 -12.46 -14.01 -0.39
CA GLY A 37 -12.80 -14.74 0.82
C GLY A 37 -14.31 -14.85 0.98
N GLN A 38 -14.73 -15.45 2.09
CA GLN A 38 -16.14 -15.63 2.39
C GLN A 38 -16.78 -14.28 2.78
N ILE A 39 -17.73 -13.83 1.99
CA ILE A 39 -18.54 -12.63 2.22
C ILE A 39 -20.01 -13.02 2.47
N TYR A 40 -20.75 -12.14 3.13
CA TYR A 40 -22.19 -12.31 3.33
C TYR A 40 -22.97 -11.31 2.48
N GLU A 41 -23.77 -11.84 1.55
CA GLU A 41 -24.56 -11.03 0.62
C GLU A 41 -25.85 -11.78 0.26
N GLY A 42 -26.84 -11.70 1.15
CA GLY A 42 -28.04 -12.55 1.08
C GLY A 42 -27.77 -14.04 1.33
N GLY A 43 -26.53 -14.40 1.65
CA GLY A 43 -26.01 -15.75 1.89
C GLY A 43 -24.47 -15.73 1.91
N TYR A 44 -23.85 -16.76 2.48
CA TYR A 44 -22.40 -16.88 2.48
C TYR A 44 -21.90 -17.32 1.10
N ARG A 45 -21.01 -16.54 0.49
CA ARG A 45 -20.40 -16.86 -0.81
C ARG A 45 -18.95 -16.41 -0.87
N GLN A 46 -18.17 -16.99 -1.76
CA GLN A 46 -16.82 -16.51 -2.07
C GLN A 46 -16.92 -15.24 -2.93
N GLY A 47 -16.27 -14.17 -2.51
CA GLY A 47 -16.29 -12.88 -3.20
C GLY A 47 -15.10 -12.02 -2.82
N GLN A 48 -15.05 -10.81 -3.37
CA GLN A 48 -14.01 -9.84 -3.04
C GLN A 48 -14.23 -9.33 -1.61
N VAL A 49 -13.20 -9.46 -0.76
CA VAL A 49 -13.30 -9.06 0.65
C VAL A 49 -13.06 -7.57 0.88
N ILE A 50 -12.38 -6.91 -0.07
CA ILE A 50 -12.02 -5.49 0.04
C ILE A 50 -12.43 -4.77 -1.24
N ASP A 51 -13.40 -3.87 -1.16
CA ASP A 51 -13.65 -2.87 -2.21
C ASP A 51 -12.63 -1.73 -2.06
N ALA A 52 -11.73 -1.58 -3.04
CA ALA A 52 -10.66 -0.59 -3.01
C ALA A 52 -11.19 0.86 -3.01
N ILE A 53 -12.21 1.16 -3.82
CA ILE A 53 -12.75 2.51 -3.95
C ILE A 53 -13.42 2.92 -2.63
N PHE A 54 -14.17 2.01 -2.02
CA PHE A 54 -14.76 2.24 -0.71
C PHE A 54 -13.71 2.37 0.39
N ALA A 55 -12.72 1.46 0.42
CA ALA A 55 -11.76 1.38 1.52
C ALA A 55 -10.70 2.50 1.51
N VAL A 56 -10.18 2.85 0.32
CA VAL A 56 -9.04 3.78 0.17
C VAL A 56 -9.28 4.91 -0.82
N GLY A 57 -10.17 4.72 -1.81
CA GLY A 57 -10.39 5.68 -2.90
C GLY A 57 -9.32 5.63 -3.99
N LEU A 58 -9.21 6.72 -4.75
CA LEU A 58 -8.23 6.83 -5.84
C LEU A 58 -6.82 7.15 -5.30
N PRO A 59 -5.76 6.72 -6.00
CA PRO A 59 -4.40 7.13 -5.67
C PRO A 59 -4.24 8.65 -5.86
N VAL A 60 -3.54 9.31 -4.95
CA VAL A 60 -3.27 10.77 -5.00
C VAL A 60 -1.77 11.09 -5.05
N SER A 61 -0.94 10.06 -5.19
CA SER A 61 0.52 10.18 -5.26
C SER A 61 1.09 9.00 -6.03
N GLU A 62 2.28 9.20 -6.61
CA GLU A 62 3.11 8.09 -7.06
C GLU A 62 3.59 7.24 -5.87
N PRO A 63 3.74 5.92 -6.04
CA PRO A 63 4.35 5.09 -5.03
C PRO A 63 5.83 5.47 -4.87
N TYR A 64 6.29 5.55 -3.62
CA TYR A 64 7.69 5.86 -3.31
C TYR A 64 8.19 5.02 -2.15
N TRP A 65 9.47 4.69 -2.18
CA TRP A 65 10.12 3.98 -1.09
C TRP A 65 10.62 4.94 -0.01
N SER A 66 10.53 4.48 1.23
CA SER A 66 11.07 5.16 2.41
C SER A 66 11.72 4.16 3.35
N ARG A 67 12.77 4.59 4.04
CA ARG A 67 13.38 3.83 5.15
C ARG A 67 12.75 4.28 6.45
N VAL A 68 12.13 3.34 7.17
CA VAL A 68 11.42 3.58 8.41
C VAL A 68 12.01 2.73 9.51
N ASN A 69 12.26 3.33 10.67
CA ASN A 69 12.66 2.58 11.86
C ASN A 69 11.41 1.99 12.53
N VAL A 70 11.35 0.65 12.60
CA VAL A 70 10.28 -0.10 13.27
C VAL A 70 10.90 -0.93 14.38
N GLY A 71 10.68 -0.52 15.63
CA GLY A 71 11.22 -1.23 16.80
C GLY A 71 12.74 -1.27 16.88
N GLY A 72 13.42 -0.21 16.42
CA GLY A 72 14.89 -0.13 16.40
C GLY A 72 15.54 -0.65 15.12
N VAL A 73 14.79 -1.30 14.23
CA VAL A 73 15.28 -1.89 12.98
C VAL A 73 14.83 -1.03 11.80
N GLU A 74 15.79 -0.56 10.98
CA GLU A 74 15.46 0.08 9.70
C GLU A 74 14.85 -0.92 8.73
N ARG A 75 13.73 -0.55 8.13
CA ARG A 75 13.02 -1.33 7.11
C ARG A 75 12.73 -0.47 5.90
N ASP A 76 12.88 -1.06 4.71
CA ASP A 76 12.38 -0.47 3.48
C ASP A 76 10.87 -0.66 3.40
N VAL A 77 10.16 0.45 3.23
CA VAL A 77 8.70 0.50 3.16
C VAL A 77 8.29 1.26 1.91
N LEU A 78 7.55 0.60 1.03
CA LEU A 78 6.90 1.26 -0.10
C LEU A 78 5.64 1.96 0.42
N MET A 79 5.47 3.23 0.11
CA MET A 79 4.35 4.05 0.55
C MET A 79 3.60 4.60 -0.65
N GLN A 80 2.28 4.66 -0.53
CA GLN A 80 1.44 5.39 -1.48
C GLN A 80 0.23 5.98 -0.77
N ALA A 81 -0.03 7.26 -1.00
CA ALA A 81 -1.23 7.92 -0.53
C ALA A 81 -2.41 7.69 -1.49
N PHE A 82 -3.56 7.35 -0.91
CA PHE A 82 -4.87 7.33 -1.53
C PHE A 82 -5.76 8.35 -0.83
N GLN A 83 -6.90 8.68 -1.44
CA GLN A 83 -7.83 9.69 -0.93
C GLN A 83 -8.23 9.50 0.54
N ARG A 84 -8.35 8.26 1.02
CA ARG A 84 -8.82 7.95 2.39
C ARG A 84 -7.73 7.41 3.31
N ARG A 85 -6.67 6.79 2.77
CA ARG A 85 -5.64 6.10 3.56
C ARG A 85 -4.29 6.15 2.86
N VAL A 86 -3.22 6.02 3.64
CA VAL A 86 -1.88 5.74 3.11
C VAL A 86 -1.64 4.25 3.24
N LEU A 87 -1.28 3.60 2.14
CA LEU A 87 -0.91 2.20 2.13
C LEU A 87 0.60 2.07 2.24
N THR A 88 1.02 1.07 3.01
CA THR A 88 2.43 0.70 3.18
C THR A 88 2.63 -0.75 2.78
N TYR A 89 3.72 -1.05 2.07
CA TYR A 89 4.17 -2.40 1.79
C TYR A 89 5.58 -2.60 2.34
N THR A 90 5.72 -3.57 3.24
CA THR A 90 6.98 -3.93 3.90
C THR A 90 7.36 -5.35 3.50
N PRO A 91 8.31 -5.54 2.54
CA PRO A 91 8.67 -6.87 2.04
C PRO A 91 9.14 -7.85 3.11
N SER A 92 9.77 -7.32 4.17
CA SER A 92 10.33 -8.09 5.28
C SER A 92 9.30 -8.59 6.31
N ASN A 93 8.02 -8.19 6.18
CA ASN A 93 6.95 -8.74 7.00
C ASN A 93 6.58 -10.17 6.57
N PRO A 94 5.98 -10.98 7.47
CA PRO A 94 5.46 -12.29 7.12
C PRO A 94 4.46 -12.22 5.96
N SER A 95 4.42 -13.27 5.12
CA SER A 95 3.48 -13.37 4.01
C SER A 95 2.03 -13.18 4.49
N GLY A 96 1.25 -12.42 3.75
CA GLY A 96 -0.12 -12.02 4.13
C GLY A 96 -0.20 -10.77 5.03
N PHE A 97 0.89 -10.34 5.65
CA PHE A 97 0.96 -9.14 6.51
C PHE A 97 1.90 -8.06 5.95
N GLN A 98 2.23 -8.15 4.66
CA GLN A 98 3.17 -7.21 4.03
C GLN A 98 2.51 -5.90 3.66
N VAL A 99 1.21 -5.89 3.36
CA VAL A 99 0.45 -4.67 3.04
C VAL A 99 -0.36 -4.25 4.26
N GLU A 100 -0.21 -2.99 4.63
CA GLU A 100 -0.96 -2.38 5.72
C GLU A 100 -1.69 -1.13 5.20
N MET A 101 -2.98 -1.03 5.50
CA MET A 101 -3.80 0.16 5.22
C MET A 101 -3.67 1.11 6.42
N GLY A 102 -2.45 1.60 6.64
CA GLY A 102 -2.11 2.15 7.93
C GLY A 102 -2.92 3.38 8.32
N ASN A 103 -3.05 3.58 9.63
CA ASN A 103 -3.38 4.85 10.26
C ASN A 103 -2.14 5.79 10.25
N VAL A 104 -1.40 5.86 9.12
CA VAL A 104 0.00 6.33 9.01
C VAL A 104 0.17 7.84 9.25
N GLY A 105 -0.90 8.58 9.55
CA GLY A 105 -0.83 10.01 9.85
C GLY A 105 0.25 10.37 10.88
N GLN A 106 0.38 9.60 11.97
CA GLN A 106 1.40 9.88 13.01
C GLN A 106 2.84 9.58 12.58
N HIS A 107 3.08 8.49 11.84
CA HIS A 107 4.43 8.11 11.43
C HIS A 107 4.94 9.01 10.28
N TYR A 108 4.05 9.41 9.37
CA TYR A 108 4.38 10.41 8.35
C TYR A 108 4.62 11.80 8.96
N LEU A 109 3.80 12.21 9.95
CA LEU A 109 4.03 13.47 10.68
C LEU A 109 5.40 13.45 11.39
N ARG A 110 5.76 12.34 12.03
CA ARG A 110 7.08 12.12 12.64
C ARG A 110 8.22 12.21 11.63
N TRP A 111 8.09 11.55 10.48
CA TRP A 111 9.12 11.59 9.43
C TRP A 111 9.29 12.98 8.81
N ARG A 112 8.18 13.66 8.49
CA ARG A 112 8.24 14.96 7.80
C ARG A 112 8.51 16.15 8.71
N TYR A 113 8.08 16.10 9.98
CA TYR A 113 8.17 17.22 10.91
C TYR A 113 8.99 16.93 12.18
N GLY A 114 9.54 15.73 12.34
CA GLY A 114 10.46 15.39 13.42
C GLY A 114 9.86 15.46 14.83
N ARG A 115 8.54 15.29 14.98
CA ARG A 115 7.84 15.34 16.29
C ARG A 115 7.42 13.97 16.81
#